data_AF-A0AAD5M7F0-F1
#
_entry.id   AF-A0AAD5M7F0-F1
#
_cell.length_a   1.000
_cell.length_b   1.000
_cell.length_c   1.000
_cell.angle_alpha   90.00
_cell.angle_beta   90.00
_cell.angle_gamma   90.00
#
_symmetry.space_group_name_H-M   'P 1'
#
loop_
_entity.id
_entity.type
_entity.pdbx_description
1 polymer ?
#
loop_
_entity_poly.entity_id
_entity_poly.type
_entity_poly.pdbx_seq_one_letter_code
_entity_poly.pdbx_strand_id
1 'polypeptide(L)'
;MPGLWMEWSPWSECSENCGACGKRTRGRLCTRGVCYGSAFEAEICNRGACRPGTTIDGGVSSRASYQSSTRLPNWCCSGFNLRNGNFCIPTQNG
;
A
#
# COMPACT_ATOMS: atom_id res chain seq x y z
N MET A 1 12.40 -31.01 -13.47
CA MET A 1 12.08 -31.14 -12.03
C MET A 1 11.46 -29.83 -11.57
N PRO A 2 10.23 -29.85 -11.00
CA PRO A 2 9.64 -28.65 -10.41
C PRO A 2 10.52 -28.14 -9.28
N GLY A 3 10.65 -26.81 -9.18
CA GLY A 3 11.52 -26.20 -8.19
C GLY A 3 10.92 -26.15 -6.79
N LEU A 4 11.80 -26.06 -5.78
CA LEU A 4 11.43 -25.94 -4.37
C LEU A 4 11.57 -24.48 -3.92
N TRP A 5 10.43 -23.84 -3.67
CA TRP A 5 10.38 -22.55 -3.01
C TRP A 5 10.68 -22.69 -1.52
N MET A 6 11.46 -21.78 -0.97
CA MET A 6 11.48 -21.56 0.47
C MET A 6 10.18 -20.88 0.92
N GLU A 7 9.98 -20.87 2.24
CA GLU A 7 8.97 -20.01 2.84
C GLU A 7 9.23 -18.54 2.48
N TRP A 8 8.13 -17.79 2.42
CA TRP A 8 8.20 -16.36 2.25
C TRP A 8 8.90 -15.71 3.44
N SER A 9 9.71 -14.70 3.16
CA SER A 9 10.18 -13.80 4.19
C SER A 9 8.99 -13.13 4.88
N PRO A 10 9.18 -12.63 6.11
CA PRO A 10 8.27 -11.65 6.69
C PRO A 10 8.06 -10.48 5.71
N TRP A 11 6.88 -9.87 5.79
CA TRP A 11 6.63 -8.62 5.09
C TRP A 11 7.55 -7.52 5.62
N SER A 12 8.01 -6.66 4.72
CA SER A 12 8.67 -5.41 5.08
C SER A 12 7.74 -4.53 5.90
N GLU A 13 8.33 -3.55 6.58
CA GLU A 13 7.56 -2.44 7.12
C GLU A 13 6.81 -1.72 5.99
N CYS A 14 5.66 -1.16 6.33
CA CYS A 14 4.85 -0.42 5.39
C CYS A 14 5.48 0.96 5.17
N SER A 15 5.62 1.39 3.92
CA SER A 15 6.22 2.70 3.62
C SER A 15 5.43 3.90 4.14
N GLU A 16 4.14 3.73 4.43
CA GLU A 16 3.26 4.77 4.96
C GLU A 16 2.31 4.20 6.00
N ASN A 17 1.91 5.00 6.98
CA ASN A 17 1.11 4.52 8.11
C ASN A 17 -0.40 4.59 7.89
N CYS A 18 -0.89 5.22 6.81
CA CYS A 18 -2.32 5.37 6.53
C CYS A 18 -2.61 5.68 5.04
N GLY A 19 -3.89 5.87 4.73
CA GLY A 19 -4.39 6.36 3.45
C GLY A 19 -4.34 5.35 2.31
N ALA A 20 -4.00 4.08 2.58
CA ALA A 20 -3.62 3.12 1.53
C ALA A 20 -2.49 3.64 0.63
N CYS A 21 -1.63 4.49 1.18
CA CYS A 21 -0.47 5.06 0.48
C CYS A 21 0.76 4.13 0.55
N GLY A 22 0.77 3.25 1.55
CA GLY A 22 1.92 2.44 1.88
C GLY A 22 1.96 1.14 1.09
N LYS A 23 3.17 0.70 0.74
CA LYS A 23 3.42 -0.64 0.19
C LYS A 23 4.37 -1.39 1.10
N ARG A 24 4.14 -2.69 1.20
CA ARG A 24 5.07 -3.63 1.82
C ARG A 24 5.40 -4.74 0.85
N THR A 25 6.61 -5.27 0.95
CA THR A 25 7.13 -6.30 0.06
C THR A 25 7.61 -7.50 0.84
N ARG A 26 7.60 -8.67 0.20
CA ARG A 26 8.24 -9.88 0.72
C ARG A 26 8.90 -10.65 -0.41
N GLY A 27 9.91 -11.43 -0.06
CA GLY A 27 10.67 -12.25 -1.00
C GLY A 27 10.67 -13.71 -0.58
N ARG A 28 10.88 -14.61 -1.54
CA ARG A 28 11.19 -16.03 -1.30
C ARG A 28 12.29 -16.46 -2.24
N LEU A 29 13.05 -17.47 -1.86
CA LEU A 29 14.13 -18.02 -2.68
C LEU A 29 13.75 -19.36 -3.28
N CYS A 30 14.19 -19.61 -4.52
CA CYS A 30 14.12 -20.91 -5.15
C CYS A 30 15.41 -21.66 -4.86
N THR A 31 15.35 -22.75 -4.10
CA THR A 31 16.57 -23.45 -3.63
C THR A 31 16.97 -24.61 -4.52
N ARG A 32 16.02 -25.19 -5.26
CA ARG A 32 16.27 -26.35 -6.12
C ARG A 32 15.38 -26.27 -7.35
N GLY A 33 15.86 -26.77 -8.48
CA GLY A 33 15.08 -26.90 -9.72
C GLY A 33 14.61 -25.58 -10.31
N VAL A 34 13.59 -25.64 -11.18
CA VAL A 34 12.99 -24.46 -11.81
C VAL A 34 11.70 -24.11 -11.09
N CYS A 35 11.70 -23.00 -10.37
CA CYS A 35 10.50 -22.52 -9.69
C CYS A 35 9.68 -21.61 -10.61
N TYR A 36 8.39 -21.93 -10.77
CA TYR A 36 7.45 -21.09 -11.53
C TYR A 36 6.77 -20.07 -10.60
N GLY A 37 6.51 -18.88 -11.13
CA GLY A 37 5.92 -17.75 -10.41
C GLY A 37 6.96 -16.76 -9.85
N SER A 38 6.48 -15.70 -9.20
CA SER A 38 7.33 -14.62 -8.73
C SER A 38 8.07 -14.97 -7.44
N ALA A 39 9.33 -14.55 -7.35
CA ALA A 39 10.15 -14.58 -6.13
C ALA A 39 9.86 -13.39 -5.20
N PHE A 40 9.16 -12.37 -5.71
CA PHE A 40 8.85 -11.13 -5.01
C PHE A 40 7.35 -10.86 -5.07
N GLU A 41 6.81 -10.35 -3.98
CA GLU A 41 5.42 -9.93 -3.86
C GLU A 41 5.35 -8.57 -3.20
N ALA A 42 4.42 -7.73 -3.66
CA ALA A 42 4.16 -6.41 -3.12
C ALA A 42 2.67 -6.23 -2.91
N GLU A 43 2.29 -5.63 -1.78
CA GLU A 43 0.90 -5.33 -1.49
C GLU A 43 0.74 -3.97 -0.81
N ILE A 44 -0.48 -3.46 -0.87
CA ILE A 44 -0.85 -2.19 -0.24
C ILE A 44 -1.24 -2.46 1.20
N CYS A 45 -0.57 -1.76 2.10
CA CYS A 45 -0.74 -1.84 3.54
C CYS A 45 -1.37 -0.56 4.09
N ASN A 46 -1.81 -0.62 5.35
CA ASN A 46 -2.37 0.52 6.07
C ASN A 46 -3.53 1.21 5.31
N ARG A 47 -4.55 0.42 4.99
CA ARG A 47 -5.78 0.87 4.31
C ARG A 47 -6.70 1.73 5.18
N GLY A 48 -6.34 2.02 6.43
CA GLY A 48 -7.06 2.99 7.24
C GLY A 48 -6.88 4.39 6.68
N ALA A 49 -7.94 5.18 6.59
CA ALA A 49 -7.84 6.54 6.09
C ALA A 49 -6.99 7.40 7.02
N CYS A 50 -6.20 8.30 6.44
CA CYS A 50 -5.36 9.21 7.21
C CYS A 50 -6.21 10.30 7.84
N ARG A 51 -6.04 10.57 9.13
CA ARG A 51 -6.65 11.75 9.79
C ARG A 51 -6.14 13.05 9.16
N PRO A 52 -6.94 14.13 9.18
CA PRO A 52 -6.45 15.44 8.78
C PRO A 52 -5.39 15.94 9.79
N GLY A 53 -4.13 15.90 9.36
CA GLY A 53 -2.97 16.63 9.92
C GLY A 53 -2.20 15.97 11.08
N THR A 54 -0.97 15.52 10.82
CA THR A 54 0.31 16.21 11.13
C THR A 54 1.41 15.41 10.41
N THR A 55 1.86 15.84 9.23
CA THR A 55 3.09 15.27 8.66
C THR A 55 4.28 15.87 9.39
N ILE A 56 5.21 15.02 9.79
CA ILE A 56 6.34 15.37 10.67
C ILE A 56 7.41 16.20 9.94
N ASP A 57 7.34 16.32 8.61
CA ASP A 57 8.35 17.02 7.82
C ASP A 57 7.74 17.87 6.69
N GLY A 58 6.93 18.90 7.00
CA GLY A 58 6.81 20.12 6.17
C GLY A 58 6.69 20.07 4.63
N GLY A 59 6.37 18.94 3.99
CA GLY A 59 6.37 18.70 2.53
C GLY A 59 6.89 17.27 2.26
N VAL A 60 6.15 16.36 1.61
CA VAL A 60 5.66 16.44 0.24
C VAL A 60 4.40 15.56 0.10
N SER A 61 3.31 16.16 -0.38
CA SER A 61 2.12 15.43 -0.84
C SER A 61 2.33 14.98 -2.29
N SER A 62 2.30 13.68 -2.54
CA SER A 62 2.02 13.12 -3.88
C SER A 62 1.32 11.77 -3.70
N ARG A 63 0.02 11.59 -3.97
CA ARG A 63 -0.85 12.23 -4.97
C ARG A 63 -2.29 12.30 -4.47
N ALA A 64 -2.74 13.51 -4.17
CA ALA A 64 -4.07 13.99 -4.51
C ALA A 64 -3.91 15.51 -4.67
N SER A 65 -3.84 15.96 -5.91
CA SER A 65 -3.75 17.37 -6.25
C SER A 65 -4.87 18.11 -5.53
N TYR A 66 -4.48 18.90 -4.53
CA TYR A 66 -5.35 19.80 -3.80
C TYR A 66 -5.99 20.78 -4.77
N GLN A 67 -7.24 20.54 -5.17
CA GLN A 67 -8.11 21.60 -5.64
C GLN A 67 -9.52 21.40 -5.10
N SER A 68 -9.81 22.15 -4.03
CA SER A 68 -11.07 22.83 -3.74
C SER A 68 -11.68 22.53 -2.36
N SER A 69 -11.37 23.44 -1.43
CA SER A 69 -12.31 24.11 -0.51
C SER A 69 -13.21 23.33 0.46
N THR A 70 -13.13 22.00 0.58
CA THR A 70 -13.83 21.27 1.66
C THR A 70 -12.83 20.58 2.57
N ARG A 71 -12.83 20.91 3.86
CA ARG A 71 -12.09 20.16 4.88
C ARG A 71 -12.69 18.76 4.96
N LEU A 72 -12.17 17.81 4.18
CA LEU A 72 -12.64 16.42 4.28
C LEU A 72 -12.03 15.79 5.54
N PRO A 73 -12.85 15.27 6.47
CA PRO A 73 -12.37 14.39 7.51
C PRO A 73 -11.94 13.07 6.86
N ASN A 74 -10.71 12.68 7.15
CA ASN A 74 -10.03 11.49 6.64
C ASN A 74 -9.80 11.43 5.12
N TRP A 75 -8.62 10.97 4.69
CA TRP A 75 -8.26 10.92 3.27
C TRP A 75 -7.55 9.62 2.87
N CYS A 76 -7.55 9.34 1.56
CA CYS A 76 -6.93 8.18 0.91
C CYS A 76 -6.05 8.61 -0.28
N CYS A 77 -5.03 7.84 -0.61
CA CYS A 77 -4.14 8.07 -1.75
C CYS A 77 -4.83 7.82 -3.10
N SER A 78 -4.24 8.35 -4.18
CA SER A 78 -4.72 8.15 -5.54
C SER A 78 -5.00 6.68 -5.86
N GLY A 79 -6.16 6.40 -6.47
CA GLY A 79 -6.60 5.04 -6.76
C GLY A 79 -7.37 4.39 -5.60
N PHE A 80 -7.65 5.14 -4.52
CA PHE A 80 -8.47 4.69 -3.40
C PHE A 80 -9.57 5.69 -3.07
N ASN A 81 -10.76 5.17 -2.75
CA ASN A 81 -11.91 5.93 -2.26
C ASN A 81 -12.12 5.68 -0.77
N LEU A 82 -12.60 6.71 -0.07
CA LEU A 82 -13.00 6.60 1.33
C LEU A 82 -14.34 5.87 1.44
N ARG A 83 -14.36 4.75 2.16
CA ARG A 83 -15.55 3.98 2.51
C ARG A 83 -15.81 4.09 4.01
N ASN A 84 -17.05 4.38 4.39
CA ASN A 84 -17.48 4.51 5.79
C ASN A 84 -16.66 5.53 6.61
N GLY A 85 -16.05 6.52 5.95
CA GLY A 85 -15.29 7.58 6.61
C GLY A 85 -13.91 7.20 7.15
N ASN A 86 -13.52 5.92 7.18
CA ASN A 86 -12.27 5.48 7.84
C ASN A 86 -11.44 4.45 7.04
N PHE A 87 -11.93 3.96 5.90
CA PHE A 87 -11.25 2.88 5.19
C PHE A 87 -11.08 3.20 3.71
N CYS A 88 -9.91 2.92 3.17
CA CYS A 88 -9.55 3.17 1.78
C CYS A 88 -9.73 1.90 0.95
N ILE A 89 -10.63 1.96 -0.02
CA ILE A 89 -10.89 0.86 -0.96
C ILE A 89 -10.38 1.22 -2.36
N PRO A 90 -9.87 0.26 -3.16
CA PRO A 90 -9.48 0.54 -4.53
C PRO A 90 -10.64 1.18 -5.31
N THR A 91 -10.36 2.23 -6.05
CA THR A 91 -11.27 2.75 -7.08
C THR A 91 -11.38 1.65 -8.13
N GLN A 92 -12.52 0.95 -8.23
CA GLN A 92 -12.71 -0.02 -9.29
C GLN A 92 -12.50 0.68 -10.64
N ASN A 93 -11.45 0.30 -11.36
CA ASN A 93 -11.38 0.54 -12.79
C ASN A 93 -12.42 -0.40 -13.39
N GLY A 94 -13.58 0.13 -13.75
CA GLY A 94 -14.50 -0.52 -14.67
C GLY A 94 -13.87 -0.65 -16.04
#